data_AF-A0A2M8L7W2-F1
#
_entry.id   AF-A0A2M8L7W2-F1
#
_cell.length_a   1.000
_cell.length_b   1.000
_cell.length_c   1.000
_cell.angle_alpha   90.00
_cell.angle_beta   90.00
_cell.angle_gamma   90.00
#
_symmetry.space_group_name_H-M   'P 1'
#
loop_
_entity.id
_entity.type
_entity.pdbx_description
1 polymer ?
#
loop_
_entity_poly.entity_id
_entity_poly.type
_entity_poly.pdbx_seq_one_letter_code
_entity_poly.pdbx_strand_id
1 'polypeptide(L)'
;MFSINVNFVDSRTMRRFNKKYRNLDKPTTVLTFYYGEDQVVKDTCWGEVFICLAQAKKQNLTVTKLIIHGFSNLLSQIPAAKLKST
;
A
#
# COMPACT_ATOMS: atom_id res chain seq x y z
N MET A 1 -5.61 -19.05 -5.57
CA MET A 1 -5.74 -18.12 -4.42
C MET A 1 -4.83 -16.94 -4.70
N PHE A 2 -5.17 -15.71 -4.33
CA PHE A 2 -4.26 -14.55 -4.40
C PHE A 2 -4.04 -14.00 -2.99
N SER A 3 -2.94 -13.30 -2.75
CA SER A 3 -2.62 -12.70 -1.45
C SER A 3 -2.27 -11.22 -1.58
N ILE A 4 -2.52 -10.49 -0.48
CA ILE A 4 -2.10 -9.11 -0.29
C ILE A 4 -1.45 -9.05 1.09
N ASN A 5 -0.23 -8.53 1.17
CA ASN A 5 0.47 -8.40 2.45
C ASN A 5 0.14 -7.05 3.10
N VAL A 6 -0.08 -7.05 4.42
CA VAL A 6 -0.17 -5.83 5.22
C VAL A 6 1.04 -5.77 6.14
N ASN A 7 1.90 -4.79 5.92
CA ASN A 7 3.18 -4.64 6.59
C ASN A 7 3.16 -3.43 7.53
N PHE A 8 3.36 -3.66 8.83
CA PHE A 8 3.53 -2.57 9.81
C PHE A 8 5.01 -2.18 9.91
N VAL A 9 5.31 -0.90 9.72
CA VAL A 9 6.69 -0.40 9.68
C VAL A 9 6.90 0.86 10.52
N ASP A 10 8.16 1.09 10.90
CA ASP A 10 8.56 2.30 11.60
C ASP A 10 8.62 3.53 10.66
N SER A 11 8.76 4.72 11.25
CA SER A 11 8.83 5.97 10.48
C SER A 11 10.08 6.08 9.61
N ARG A 12 11.19 5.41 10.00
CA ARG A 12 12.44 5.43 9.23
C ARG A 12 12.28 4.65 7.93
N THR A 13 11.76 3.43 8.01
CA THR A 13 11.45 2.58 6.86
C THR A 13 10.43 3.25 5.96
N MET A 14 9.37 3.82 6.54
CA MET A 14 8.35 4.54 5.77
C MET A 14 8.91 5.75 5.03
N ARG A 15 9.77 6.57 5.66
CA ARG A 15 10.46 7.69 4.99
C ARG A 15 11.36 7.20 3.86
N ARG A 16 12.12 6.12 4.08
CA ARG A 16 12.98 5.50 3.04
C ARG A 16 12.15 5.07 1.83
N PHE A 17 11.01 4.43 2.03
CA PHE A 17 10.14 4.00 0.94
C PHE A 17 9.46 5.19 0.24
N ASN A 18 8.96 6.17 0.99
CA ASN A 18 8.32 7.35 0.38
C ASN A 18 9.31 8.16 -0.46
N LYS A 19 10.57 8.25 -0.03
CA LYS A 19 11.66 8.83 -0.82
C LYS A 19 11.94 8.01 -2.08
N LYS A 20 12.13 6.70 -1.94
CA LYS A 20 12.49 5.81 -3.06
C LYS A 20 11.42 5.76 -4.15
N TYR A 21 10.14 5.68 -3.78
CA TYR A 21 9.06 5.37 -4.72
C TYR A 21 8.17 6.56 -5.08
N ARG A 22 8.17 7.64 -4.29
CA ARG A 22 7.40 8.88 -4.56
C ARG A 22 8.28 10.14 -4.62
N ASN A 23 9.60 10.02 -4.45
CA ASN A 23 10.54 11.15 -4.35
C ASN A 23 10.19 12.15 -3.23
N LEU A 24 9.59 11.67 -2.13
CA LEU A 24 9.20 12.50 -0.98
C LEU A 24 10.01 12.12 0.26
N ASP A 25 10.94 12.99 0.67
CA ASP A 25 11.82 12.74 1.83
C ASP A 25 11.14 13.01 3.19
N LYS A 26 9.95 12.44 3.38
CA LYS A 26 9.17 12.50 4.62
C LYS A 26 8.39 11.18 4.82
N PRO A 27 8.14 10.74 6.06
CA PRO A 27 7.26 9.60 6.28
C PRO A 27 5.80 9.93 5.90
N THR A 28 5.02 8.90 5.60
CA THR A 28 3.56 8.99 5.40
C THR A 28 2.86 7.94 6.27
N THR A 29 1.53 7.91 6.30
CA THR A 29 0.76 6.95 7.09
C THR A 29 0.64 5.60 6.39
N VAL A 30 0.51 5.60 5.06
CA VAL A 30 0.32 4.40 4.24
C VAL A 30 0.96 4.54 2.86
N LEU A 31 1.54 3.44 2.38
CA LEU A 31 2.01 3.24 1.01
C LEU A 31 1.46 1.91 0.47
N THR A 32 1.12 1.89 -0.81
CA THR A 32 0.58 0.70 -1.47
C THR A 32 1.42 0.39 -2.70
N PHE A 33 1.75 -0.89 -2.89
CA PHE A 33 2.52 -1.38 -4.03
C PHE A 33 1.72 -2.46 -4.74
N TYR A 34 1.38 -2.23 -6.00
CA TYR A 34 0.72 -3.21 -6.87
C TYR A 34 1.78 -3.90 -7.73
N TYR A 35 1.72 -5.23 -7.81
CA TYR A 35 2.72 -6.03 -8.51
C TYR A 35 2.25 -6.59 -9.85
N GLY A 36 0.96 -6.44 -10.19
CA GLY A 36 0.40 -7.00 -11.42
C GLY A 36 0.10 -8.49 -11.32
N GLU A 37 -0.46 -9.03 -12.40
CA GLU A 37 -0.78 -10.46 -12.56
C GLU A 37 0.40 -11.26 -13.15
N ASP A 38 1.40 -10.59 -13.73
CA ASP A 38 2.52 -11.19 -14.47
C ASP A 38 3.67 -11.73 -13.58
N GLN A 39 3.42 -11.93 -12.28
CA GLN A 39 4.41 -12.56 -11.42
C GLN A 39 4.48 -14.06 -11.76
N VAL A 40 5.48 -14.45 -12.56
CA VAL A 40 5.87 -15.84 -12.94
C VAL A 40 6.22 -16.72 -11.71
N VAL A 41 6.11 -16.18 -10.49
CA VAL A 41 6.49 -16.83 -9.25
C VAL A 41 5.28 -17.51 -8.61
N LYS A 42 5.48 -18.77 -8.22
CA LYS A 42 4.51 -19.75 -7.71
C LYS A 42 3.66 -19.34 -6.49
N ASP A 43 3.82 -18.14 -5.95
CA ASP A 43 3.03 -17.60 -4.84
C ASP A 43 2.46 -16.23 -5.23
N THR A 44 1.14 -16.20 -5.44
CA THR A 44 0.28 -15.17 -6.03
C THR A 44 0.09 -13.92 -5.17
N CYS A 45 1.18 -13.28 -4.73
CA CYS A 45 1.11 -11.98 -4.06
C CYS A 45 0.86 -10.85 -5.09
N TRP A 46 -0.32 -10.25 -5.05
CA TRP A 46 -0.73 -9.20 -5.98
C TRP A 46 -0.29 -7.79 -5.54
N GLY A 47 0.12 -7.65 -4.28
CA GLY A 47 0.64 -6.39 -3.78
C GLY A 47 0.73 -6.32 -2.27
N GLU A 48 1.16 -5.15 -1.80
CA GLU A 48 1.43 -4.90 -0.40
C GLU A 48 0.93 -3.54 0.06
N VAL A 49 0.46 -3.46 1.30
CA VAL A 49 0.06 -2.24 2.00
C VAL A 49 0.98 -2.04 3.20
N PHE A 50 1.81 -0.99 3.16
CA PHE A 50 2.69 -0.61 4.27
C PHE A 50 2.02 0.45 5.12
N ILE A 51 1.94 0.25 6.44
CA ILE A 51 1.32 1.16 7.39
C ILE A 51 2.33 1.58 8.46
N CYS A 52 2.44 2.89 8.71
CA CYS A 52 3.26 3.41 9.80
C CYS A 52 2.39 3.83 11.00
N LEU A 53 2.33 2.98 12.03
CA LEU A 53 1.51 3.21 13.23
C LEU A 53 1.89 4.51 13.97
N ALA A 54 3.17 4.85 14.00
CA ALA A 54 3.64 6.09 14.62
C ALA A 54 3.10 7.34 13.89
N GLN A 55 2.98 7.29 12.56
CA GLN A 55 2.38 8.39 11.79
C GLN A 55 0.86 8.39 11.88
N ALA A 56 0.24 7.21 11.91
CA ALA A 56 -1.20 7.08 12.14
C ALA A 56 -1.62 7.74 13.46
N LYS A 57 -0.87 7.47 14.54
CA LYS A 57 -1.08 8.08 15.86
C LYS A 57 -0.97 9.61 15.81
N LYS A 58 0.07 10.14 15.13
CA LYS A 58 0.27 11.61 14.98
C LYS A 58 -0.89 12.30 14.25
N GLN A 59 -1.55 11.59 13.34
CA GLN A 59 -2.66 12.13 12.54
C GLN A 59 -4.04 11.71 13.08
N ASN A 60 -4.10 11.06 14.26
CA ASN A 60 -5.32 10.53 14.85
C ASN A 60 -6.13 9.63 13.89
N LEU A 61 -5.43 8.78 13.14
CA LEU A 61 -6.03 7.83 12.19
C LEU A 61 -6.05 6.41 12.75
N THR A 62 -7.16 5.71 12.54
CA THR A 62 -7.30 4.30 12.91
C THR A 62 -6.63 3.39 11.90
N VAL A 63 -6.16 2.22 12.35
CA VAL A 63 -5.58 1.20 11.47
C VAL A 63 -6.61 0.76 10.42
N THR A 64 -7.88 0.57 10.80
CA THR A 64 -8.97 0.21 9.89
C THR A 64 -9.10 1.20 8.73
N LYS A 65 -9.04 2.52 9.01
CA LYS A 65 -9.12 3.55 7.96
C LYS A 65 -7.94 3.48 7.00
N LEU A 66 -6.74 3.18 7.51
CA LEU A 66 -5.54 3.02 6.68
C LEU A 66 -5.56 1.74 5.87
N ILE A 67 -6.10 0.64 6.40
CA ILE A 67 -6.32 -0.60 5.67
C ILE A 67 -7.29 -0.34 4.51
N ILE A 68 -8.47 0.24 4.78
CA ILE A 68 -9.46 0.55 3.73
C ILE A 68 -8.84 1.44 2.63
N HIS A 69 -8.11 2.49 3.02
CA HIS A 69 -7.45 3.38 2.07
C HIS A 69 -6.37 2.65 1.26
N GLY A 70 -5.53 1.86 1.92
CA GLY A 70 -4.46 1.09 1.29
C GLY A 70 -4.99 0.06 0.29
N PHE A 71 -6.06 -0.65 0.65
CA PHE A 71 -6.76 -1.59 -0.22
C PHE A 71 -7.44 -0.89 -1.39
N SER A 72 -8.13 0.23 -1.15
CA SER A 72 -8.76 1.03 -2.23
C SER A 72 -7.72 1.48 -3.26
N ASN A 73 -6.55 1.97 -2.81
CA ASN A 73 -5.44 2.32 -3.69
C ASN A 73 -4.91 1.11 -4.48
N LEU A 74 -4.88 -0.07 -3.88
CA LEU A 74 -4.41 -1.29 -4.54
C LEU A 74 -5.40 -1.75 -5.62
N LEU A 75 -6.68 -1.86 -5.25
CA LEU A 75 -7.76 -2.31 -6.13
C LEU A 75 -7.92 -1.38 -7.33
N SER A 76 -7.75 -0.06 -7.17
CA SER A 76 -7.82 0.90 -8.28
C SER A 76 -6.79 0.65 -9.39
N GLN A 77 -5.71 -0.08 -9.09
CA GLN A 77 -4.67 -0.42 -10.04
C GLN A 77 -4.92 -1.76 -10.75
N ILE A 78 -5.83 -2.59 -10.24
CA ILE A 78 -6.21 -3.86 -10.87
C ILE A 78 -7.03 -3.57 -12.14
N PRO A 79 -6.62 -4.06 -13.33
CA PRO A 79 -7.31 -3.78 -14.59
C PRO A 79 -8.81 -4.11 -14.57
N ALA A 80 -9.21 -5.24 -13.98
CA ALA A 80 -10.63 -5.64 -13.87
C ALA A 80 -11.47 -4.71 -12.98
N ALA A 81 -10.85 -3.98 -12.06
CA ALA A 81 -11.53 -3.03 -11.16
C ALA A 81 -11.61 -1.60 -11.74
N LYS A 82 -10.94 -1.32 -12.86
CA LYS A 82 -11.13 -0.08 -13.60
C LYS A 82 -12.49 -0.15 -14.31
N LEU A 83 -13.52 0.43 -13.69
CA LEU A 83 -14.78 0.70 -14.37
C LEU A 83 -14.45 1.45 -15.67
N LYS A 84 -14.93 0.94 -16.81
CA LYS A 84 -14.95 1.71 -18.06
C LYS A 84 -15.84 2.92 -17.79
N SER A 85 -15.21 4.07 -17.51
CA SER A 85 -15.87 5.37 -17.64
C SER A 85 -16.23 5.50 -19.12
N THR A 86 -17.48 5.19 -19.43
CA THR A 86 -18.12 5.40 -20.72
C THR A 86 -18.86 6.72 -20.65
#